data_AF-A0A8T4P679-F1
#
_entry.id   AF-A0A8T4P679-F1
#
_cell.length_a   1.000
_cell.length_b   1.000
_cell.length_c   1.000
_cell.angle_alpha   90.00
_cell.angle_beta   90.00
_cell.angle_gamma   90.00
#
_symmetry.space_group_name_H-M   'P 1'
#
loop_
_entity.id
_entity.type
_entity.pdbx_description
1 polymer ?
#
loop_
_entity_poly.entity_id
_entity_poly.type
_entity_poly.pdbx_seq_one_letter_code
_entity_poly.pdbx_strand_id
1 'polypeptide(L)'
;MAFLGIGLSGFVLFWVVVVILSSLKVVKQYERGVKFTLGKFTGVMNPGLRLVIPIIQTWERVDVRIKTVDVPSQDCVSRDNVTIKVNAVLYYRISDSSKSVLEVEDVAYAVSQFAQTTMRNIIGEFELDEILQKREVISKKIQIIVDKETDPWGIKVTNIEIKDIELPDSMKRAMAHQAEAERDRRARVISALGEQQAAEKLAEAGHIIGKEPVALHLRLFQTMSDIAVEKNSTIILPIPTELLEYLGKSKK
;
A
#
# COMPACT_ATOMS: atom_id res chain seq x y z
N MET A 1 -0.91 36.82 70.09
CA MET A 1 -0.49 35.41 69.88
C MET A 1 -1.53 34.55 69.14
N ALA A 2 -2.85 34.72 69.35
CA ALA A 2 -3.86 33.87 68.68
C ALA A 2 -4.11 34.19 67.19
N PHE A 3 -3.95 35.45 66.75
CA PHE A 3 -4.18 35.84 65.34
C PHE A 3 -3.11 35.34 64.35
N LEU A 4 -1.88 35.05 64.82
CA LEU A 4 -0.83 34.45 64.00
C LEU A 4 -1.06 32.94 63.75
N GLY A 5 -1.71 32.24 64.68
CA GLY A 5 -1.99 30.81 64.55
C GLY A 5 -3.06 30.48 63.51
N ILE A 6 -4.05 31.37 63.34
CA ILE A 6 -5.12 31.23 62.34
C ILE A 6 -4.58 31.48 60.92
N GLY A 7 -3.62 32.41 60.78
CA GLY A 7 -2.92 32.65 59.51
C GLY A 7 -2.02 31.46 59.11
N LEU A 8 -1.32 30.85 60.06
CA LEU A 8 -0.44 29.71 59.80
C LEU A 8 -1.24 28.45 59.43
N SER A 9 -2.34 28.16 60.13
CA SER A 9 -3.19 27.01 59.84
C SER A 9 -3.91 27.15 58.49
N GLY A 10 -4.36 28.35 58.15
CA GLY A 10 -4.93 28.66 56.82
C GLY A 10 -3.91 28.50 55.68
N PHE A 11 -2.65 28.88 55.91
CA PHE A 11 -1.58 28.75 54.92
C PHE A 11 -1.20 27.27 54.67
N VAL A 12 -1.13 26.47 55.74
CA VAL A 12 -0.90 25.02 55.64
C VAL A 12 -2.05 24.34 54.90
N LEU A 13 -3.31 24.67 55.23
CA LEU A 13 -4.47 24.09 54.55
C LEU A 13 -4.49 24.46 53.06
N PHE A 14 -4.18 25.71 52.72
CA PHE A 14 -4.05 26.16 51.34
C PHE A 14 -2.99 25.36 50.58
N TRP A 15 -1.80 25.18 51.15
CA TRP A 15 -0.73 24.37 50.56
C TRP A 15 -1.12 22.91 50.37
N VAL A 16 -1.80 22.31 51.35
CA VAL A 16 -2.30 20.93 51.24
C VAL A 16 -3.31 20.80 50.09
N VAL A 17 -4.24 21.74 49.96
CA VAL A 17 -5.23 21.76 48.87
C VAL A 17 -4.54 21.94 47.51
N VAL A 18 -3.54 22.82 47.41
CA VAL A 18 -2.74 23.00 46.19
C VAL A 18 -1.99 21.73 45.80
N VAL A 19 -1.38 21.03 46.77
CA VAL A 19 -0.68 19.76 46.52
C VAL A 19 -1.67 18.68 46.06
N ILE A 20 -2.84 18.58 46.68
CA ILE A 20 -3.88 17.62 46.29
C ILE A 20 -4.37 17.90 44.87
N LEU A 21 -4.71 19.16 44.56
CA LEU A 21 -5.14 19.54 43.20
C LEU A 21 -4.04 19.32 42.16
N SER A 22 -2.78 19.64 42.49
CA SER A 22 -1.63 19.40 41.60
C SER A 22 -1.34 17.91 41.40
N SER A 23 -1.73 17.06 42.35
CA SER A 23 -1.50 15.62 42.29
C SER A 23 -2.48 14.87 41.39
N LEU A 24 -3.62 15.49 41.07
CA LEU A 24 -4.60 14.93 40.16
C LEU A 24 -4.15 15.15 38.71
N LYS A 25 -3.75 14.06 38.03
CA LYS A 25 -3.40 14.08 36.61
C LYS A 25 -4.36 13.17 35.85
N VAL A 26 -4.80 13.66 34.68
CA VAL A 26 -5.66 12.89 33.76
C VAL A 26 -4.77 12.25 32.70
N VAL A 27 -4.81 10.93 32.61
CA VAL A 27 -4.19 10.16 31.53
C VAL A 27 -5.25 9.89 30.47
N LYS A 28 -5.00 10.30 29.23
CA LYS A 28 -5.93 10.10 28.12
C LYS A 28 -6.03 8.62 27.74
N GLN A 29 -7.13 8.23 27.08
CA GLN A 29 -7.37 6.83 26.71
C GLN A 29 -6.28 6.25 25.78
N TYR A 30 -5.75 7.08 24.89
CA TYR A 30 -4.69 6.75 23.94
C TYR A 30 -3.27 6.94 24.51
N GLU A 31 -3.14 7.30 25.78
CA GLU A 31 -1.86 7.47 26.47
C GLU A 31 -1.70 6.41 27.56
N ARG A 32 -0.44 6.15 27.93
CA ARG A 32 -0.04 5.42 29.12
C ARG A 32 0.99 6.24 29.86
N GLY A 33 0.85 6.32 31.18
CA GLY A 33 1.80 7.05 32.03
C GLY A 33 2.83 6.10 32.61
N VAL A 34 4.11 6.27 32.30
CA VAL A 34 5.18 5.52 32.97
C VAL A 34 5.57 6.28 34.22
N LYS A 35 5.41 5.68 35.40
CA LYS A 35 5.60 6.35 36.69
C LYS A 35 6.96 6.01 37.29
N PHE A 36 7.67 7.05 37.70
CA PHE A 36 8.92 6.98 38.42
C PHE A 36 8.76 7.56 39.83
N THR A 37 9.31 6.89 40.82
CA THR A 37 9.38 7.38 42.21
C THR A 37 10.85 7.49 42.57
N LEU A 38 11.34 8.72 42.81
CA LEU A 38 12.77 8.99 43.09
C LEU A 38 13.73 8.31 42.08
N GLY A 39 13.37 8.33 40.80
CA GLY A 39 14.16 7.72 39.72
C GLY A 39 13.99 6.22 39.52
N LYS A 40 13.21 5.52 40.37
CA LYS A 40 12.91 4.08 40.20
C LYS A 40 11.57 3.87 39.51
N PHE A 41 11.52 2.94 38.55
CA PHE A 41 10.28 2.52 37.92
C PHE A 41 9.32 1.94 38.97
N THR A 42 8.10 2.48 39.01
CA THR A 42 7.06 2.06 39.96
C THR A 42 5.94 1.30 39.27
N GLY A 43 5.60 1.65 38.03
CA GLY A 43 4.56 0.97 37.27
C GLY A 43 3.98 1.81 36.13
N VAL A 44 3.10 1.19 35.35
CA VAL A 44 2.38 1.82 34.24
C VAL A 44 0.97 2.24 34.69
N MET A 45 0.63 3.48 34.39
CA MET A 45 -0.65 4.12 34.70
C MET A 45 -1.63 3.93 33.54
N ASN A 46 -2.73 3.24 33.83
CA ASN A 46 -3.86 3.11 32.90
C ASN A 46 -4.68 4.41 32.80
N PRO A 47 -5.45 4.60 31.71
CA PRO A 47 -6.26 5.80 31.48
C PRO A 47 -7.20 6.16 32.62
N GLY A 48 -7.47 7.45 32.75
CA GLY A 48 -8.36 7.99 33.78
C GLY A 48 -7.66 8.94 34.74
N LEU A 49 -8.36 9.27 35.81
CA LEU A 49 -7.85 10.13 36.89
C LEU A 49 -6.85 9.34 37.74
N ARG A 50 -5.63 9.84 37.86
CA ARG A 50 -4.58 9.19 38.65
C ARG A 50 -3.84 10.20 39.52
N LEU A 51 -3.40 9.70 40.68
CA LEU A 51 -2.66 10.47 41.66
C LEU A 51 -1.15 10.34 41.40
N VAL A 52 -0.49 11.48 41.16
CA VAL A 52 0.96 11.60 41.06
C VAL A 52 1.40 12.65 42.05
N ILE A 53 2.15 12.25 43.08
CA ILE A 53 2.58 13.16 44.13
C ILE A 53 3.66 14.09 43.54
N PRO A 54 3.40 15.41 43.39
CA PRO A 54 4.41 16.33 42.90
C PRO A 54 5.62 16.31 43.84
N ILE A 55 6.84 16.44 43.31
CA ILE A 55 8.15 16.38 44.01
C ILE A 55 8.77 14.97 44.10
N ILE A 56 8.03 13.97 44.57
CA ILE A 56 8.59 12.61 44.77
C ILE A 56 8.45 11.75 43.50
N GLN A 57 7.37 12.00 42.74
CA GLN A 57 6.99 11.17 41.61
C GLN A 57 7.01 11.98 40.31
N THR A 58 7.71 11.44 39.31
CA THR A 58 7.69 11.92 37.94
C THR A 58 6.97 10.90 37.06
N TRP A 59 6.44 11.35 35.93
CA TRP A 59 5.78 10.45 35.00
C TRP A 59 5.98 10.93 33.58
N GLU A 60 6.03 9.97 32.66
CA GLU A 60 6.20 10.22 31.23
C GLU A 60 4.99 9.71 30.46
N ARG A 61 4.57 10.49 29.46
CA ARG A 61 3.41 10.18 28.62
C ARG A 61 3.85 9.44 27.38
N VAL A 62 3.33 8.23 27.21
CA VAL A 62 3.60 7.40 26.05
C VAL A 62 2.31 7.21 25.27
N ASP A 63 2.32 7.61 24.00
CA ASP A 63 1.19 7.42 23.09
C ASP A 63 1.22 5.99 22.51
N VAL A 64 0.13 5.24 22.69
CA VAL A 64 0.01 3.84 22.25
C VAL A 64 -0.63 3.69 20.86
N ARG A 65 -0.95 4.80 20.18
CA ARG A 65 -1.46 4.79 18.81
C ARG A 65 -0.40 4.33 17.81
N ILE A 66 -0.86 3.92 16.63
CA ILE A 66 0.02 3.64 15.51
C ILE A 66 0.69 4.95 15.10
N LYS A 67 2.02 4.93 15.05
CA LYS A 67 2.88 6.00 14.57
C LYS A 67 3.59 5.54 13.30
N THR A 68 3.89 6.51 12.46
CA THR A 68 4.65 6.32 11.23
C THR A 68 6.03 6.92 11.40
N VAL A 69 7.06 6.17 10.98
CA VAL A 69 8.42 6.67 10.87
C VAL A 69 8.93 6.35 9.47
N ASP A 70 9.46 7.37 8.82
CA ASP A 70 10.12 7.22 7.53
C ASP A 70 11.49 6.58 7.73
N VAL A 71 11.76 5.58 6.91
CA VAL A 71 13.06 4.93 6.82
C VAL A 71 13.81 5.62 5.67
N PRO A 72 14.92 6.33 5.96
CA PRO A 72 15.61 7.12 4.96
C PRO A 72 16.15 6.24 3.83
N SER A 73 16.25 6.82 2.63
CA SER A 73 16.76 6.13 1.45
C SER A 73 18.17 5.61 1.68
N GLN A 74 18.40 4.35 1.34
CA GLN A 74 19.72 3.72 1.39
C GLN A 74 20.11 3.11 0.04
N ASP A 75 21.40 3.21 -0.27
CA ASP A 75 22.01 2.48 -1.38
C ASP A 75 22.17 1.00 -0.98
N CYS A 76 21.48 0.12 -1.70
CA CYS A 76 21.51 -1.33 -1.52
C CYS A 76 21.93 -1.99 -2.83
N VAL A 77 22.58 -3.15 -2.73
CA VAL A 77 22.94 -3.95 -3.90
C VAL A 77 22.05 -5.19 -3.90
N SER A 78 21.33 -5.42 -5.00
CA SER A 78 20.52 -6.63 -5.18
C SER A 78 21.40 -7.86 -5.44
N ARG A 79 20.79 -9.05 -5.44
CA ARG A 79 21.48 -10.30 -5.78
C ARG A 79 22.13 -10.29 -7.17
N ASP A 80 21.55 -9.54 -8.11
CA ASP A 80 22.06 -9.38 -9.49
C ASP A 80 23.17 -8.33 -9.61
N ASN A 81 23.71 -7.89 -8.47
CA ASN A 81 24.76 -6.87 -8.41
C ASN A 81 24.32 -5.51 -8.98
N VAL A 82 23.03 -5.18 -8.86
CA VAL A 82 22.48 -3.87 -9.24
C VAL A 82 22.38 -2.99 -8.01
N THR A 83 23.01 -1.81 -8.07
CA THR A 83 22.83 -0.77 -7.04
C THR A 83 21.48 -0.09 -7.23
N ILE A 84 20.64 -0.13 -6.20
CA ILE A 84 19.34 0.52 -6.13
C ILE A 84 19.22 1.35 -4.85
N LYS A 85 18.47 2.43 -4.91
CA LYS A 85 18.10 3.22 -3.73
C LYS A 85 16.70 2.84 -3.29
N VAL A 86 16.54 2.46 -2.03
CA VAL A 86 15.25 2.03 -1.48
C VAL A 86 14.94 2.80 -0.20
N ASN A 87 13.71 3.30 -0.10
CA ASN A 87 13.13 3.88 1.11
C ASN A 87 11.85 3.13 1.50
N ALA A 88 11.44 3.27 2.75
CA ALA A 88 10.23 2.64 3.26
C ALA A 88 9.58 3.48 4.35
N VAL A 89 8.33 3.17 4.66
CA VAL A 89 7.59 3.74 5.80
C VAL A 89 7.25 2.61 6.75
N LEU A 90 7.54 2.82 8.03
CA LEU A 90 7.30 1.85 9.08
C LEU A 90 6.14 2.32 9.97
N TYR A 91 5.17 1.42 10.16
CA TYR A 91 4.03 1.61 11.03
C TYR A 91 4.21 0.77 12.29
N TYR A 92 4.34 1.43 13.44
CA TYR A 92 4.49 0.74 14.72
C TYR A 92 3.58 1.35 15.79
N ARG A 93 3.33 0.58 16.83
CA ARG A 93 2.67 1.06 18.06
C ARG A 93 3.42 0.55 19.27
N ILE A 94 3.31 1.27 20.36
CA ILE A 94 3.92 0.84 21.62
C ILE A 94 2.98 -0.18 22.28
N SER A 95 3.47 -1.41 22.44
CA SER A 95 2.74 -2.51 23.09
C SER A 95 2.96 -2.49 24.60
N ASP A 96 4.20 -2.22 25.04
CA ASP A 96 4.58 -2.08 26.44
C ASP A 96 5.27 -0.73 26.67
N SER A 97 4.54 0.19 27.31
CA SER A 97 5.03 1.53 27.59
C SER A 97 6.17 1.56 28.60
N SER A 98 6.31 0.54 29.46
CA SER A 98 7.41 0.50 30.43
C SER A 98 8.74 0.24 29.73
N LYS A 99 8.81 -0.81 28.91
CA LYS A 99 9.99 -1.17 28.12
C LYS A 99 10.36 -0.07 27.14
N SER A 100 9.37 0.54 26.49
CA SER A 100 9.62 1.60 25.51
C SER A 100 10.30 2.85 26.09
N VAL A 101 10.23 3.09 27.40
CA VAL A 101 10.90 4.23 28.06
C VAL A 101 12.18 3.79 28.77
N LEU A 102 12.24 2.54 29.24
CA LEU A 102 13.38 2.05 30.01
C LEU A 102 14.51 1.48 29.14
N GLU A 103 14.18 0.87 28.01
CA GLU A 103 15.13 0.11 27.19
C GLU A 103 15.69 0.93 26.01
N VAL A 104 14.95 1.95 25.54
CA VAL A 104 15.32 2.75 24.36
C VAL A 104 15.06 4.23 24.61
N GLU A 105 16.06 5.07 24.34
CA GLU A 105 15.95 6.53 24.46
C GLU A 105 15.04 7.13 23.37
N ASP A 106 15.39 6.93 22.09
CA ASP A 106 14.57 7.33 20.95
C ASP A 106 14.10 6.10 20.18
N VAL A 107 12.85 5.73 20.44
CA VAL A 107 12.15 4.62 19.80
C VAL A 107 12.08 4.78 18.28
N ALA A 108 11.76 5.99 17.80
CA ALA A 108 11.58 6.22 16.37
C ALA A 108 12.92 6.04 15.62
N TYR A 109 13.98 6.61 16.19
CA TYR A 109 15.32 6.49 15.63
C TYR A 109 15.83 5.05 15.67
N ALA A 110 15.73 4.37 16.81
CA ALA A 110 16.22 3.00 16.96
C ALA A 110 15.53 2.03 15.99
N VAL A 111 14.21 2.11 15.87
CA VAL A 111 13.42 1.28 14.94
C VAL A 111 13.76 1.61 13.49
N SER A 112 13.92 2.88 13.13
CA SER A 112 14.31 3.29 11.77
C SER A 112 15.69 2.75 11.40
N GLN A 113 16.66 2.80 12.31
CA GLN A 113 18.01 2.29 12.09
C GLN A 113 18.04 0.77 11.96
N PHE A 114 17.25 0.07 12.77
CA PHE A 114 17.13 -1.37 12.66
C PHE A 114 16.49 -1.77 11.33
N ALA A 115 15.38 -1.13 10.97
CA ALA A 115 14.71 -1.33 9.69
C ALA A 115 15.63 -1.09 8.50
N GLN A 116 16.44 -0.03 8.52
CA GLN A 116 17.47 0.24 7.50
C GLN A 116 18.42 -0.94 7.30
N THR A 117 18.97 -1.45 8.40
CA THR A 117 19.93 -2.57 8.37
C THR A 117 19.25 -3.85 7.86
N THR A 118 18.03 -4.14 8.31
CA THR A 118 17.25 -5.28 7.84
C THR A 118 16.90 -5.17 6.36
N MET A 119 16.46 -3.99 5.91
CA MET A 119 16.14 -3.75 4.50
C MET A 119 17.36 -4.00 3.61
N ARG A 120 18.53 -3.46 3.99
CA ARG A 120 19.77 -3.67 3.24
C ARG A 120 20.11 -5.14 3.07
N ASN A 121 20.01 -5.93 4.15
CA ASN A 121 20.32 -7.35 4.13
C ASN A 121 19.31 -8.13 3.27
N ILE A 122 18.02 -7.87 3.46
CA ILE A 122 16.96 -8.59 2.75
C ILE A 122 16.97 -8.26 1.26
N ILE A 123 17.15 -6.99 0.87
CA ILE A 123 17.25 -6.60 -0.54
C ILE A 123 18.39 -7.34 -1.26
N GLY A 124 19.50 -7.60 -0.57
CA GLY A 124 20.62 -8.36 -1.12
C GLY A 124 20.33 -9.85 -1.39
N GLU A 125 19.26 -10.41 -0.82
CA GLU A 125 18.86 -11.80 -1.04
C GLU A 125 18.00 -11.99 -2.30
N PHE A 126 17.38 -10.91 -2.79
CA PHE A 126 16.43 -10.93 -3.91
C PHE A 126 17.03 -10.35 -5.19
N GLU A 127 16.56 -10.87 -6.32
CA GLU A 127 16.85 -10.33 -7.65
C GLU A 127 16.08 -9.02 -7.89
N LEU A 128 16.56 -8.17 -8.79
CA LEU A 128 15.93 -6.87 -9.06
C LEU A 128 14.46 -7.02 -9.48
N ASP A 129 14.18 -7.97 -10.36
CA ASP A 129 12.84 -8.20 -10.87
C ASP A 129 11.88 -8.64 -9.75
N GLU A 130 12.35 -9.48 -8.83
CA GLU A 130 11.59 -9.89 -7.66
C GLU A 130 11.32 -8.71 -6.71
N ILE A 131 12.29 -7.80 -6.55
CA ILE A 131 12.11 -6.58 -5.74
C ILE A 131 11.03 -5.68 -6.34
N LEU A 132 10.96 -5.58 -7.68
CA LEU A 132 9.97 -4.76 -8.36
C LEU A 132 8.56 -5.40 -8.36
N GLN A 133 8.47 -6.71 -8.56
CA GLN A 133 7.19 -7.42 -8.69
C GLN A 133 6.62 -7.91 -7.35
N LYS A 134 7.46 -8.38 -6.42
CA LYS A 134 7.05 -9.05 -5.16
C LYS A 134 7.25 -8.16 -3.94
N ARG A 135 6.95 -6.87 -4.05
CA ARG A 135 7.12 -5.88 -2.96
C ARG A 135 6.44 -6.28 -1.66
N GLU A 136 5.24 -6.84 -1.74
CA GLU A 136 4.48 -7.29 -0.55
C GLU A 136 5.18 -8.41 0.21
N VAL A 137 5.78 -9.37 -0.51
CA VAL A 137 6.49 -10.51 0.08
C VAL A 137 7.72 -10.03 0.83
N ILE A 138 8.48 -9.12 0.22
CA ILE A 138 9.69 -8.54 0.81
C ILE A 138 9.32 -7.70 2.03
N SER A 139 8.30 -6.84 1.90
CA SER A 139 7.77 -6.01 2.99
C SER A 139 7.35 -6.85 4.20
N LYS A 140 6.65 -7.96 3.98
CA LYS A 140 6.25 -8.90 5.03
C LYS A 140 7.45 -9.59 5.68
N LYS A 141 8.46 -9.97 4.90
CA LYS A 141 9.69 -10.60 5.43
C LYS A 141 10.45 -9.63 6.33
N ILE A 142 10.60 -8.37 5.91
CA ILE A 142 11.22 -7.31 6.72
C ILE A 142 10.39 -7.06 7.99
N GLN A 143 9.06 -6.97 7.86
CA GLN A 143 8.16 -6.76 9.01
C GLN A 143 8.35 -7.84 10.08
N ILE A 144 8.41 -9.12 9.72
CA ILE A 144 8.59 -10.22 10.68
C ILE A 144 9.92 -10.10 11.44
N ILE A 145 11.01 -9.75 10.73
CA ILE A 145 12.34 -9.66 11.34
C ILE A 145 12.43 -8.45 12.27
N VAL A 146 11.95 -7.28 11.81
CA VAL A 146 11.97 -6.05 12.62
C VAL A 146 11.05 -6.19 13.84
N ASP A 147 9.85 -6.76 13.68
CA ASP A 147 8.92 -6.98 14.79
C ASP A 147 9.54 -7.84 15.89
N LYS A 148 10.17 -8.97 15.52
CA LYS A 148 10.85 -9.86 16.48
C LYS A 148 11.96 -9.18 17.28
N GLU A 149 12.75 -8.34 16.62
CA GLU A 149 13.91 -7.69 17.24
C GLU A 149 13.53 -6.44 18.03
N THR A 150 12.36 -5.84 17.74
CA THR A 150 11.81 -4.68 18.47
C THR A 150 10.86 -5.07 19.61
N ASP A 151 10.46 -6.34 19.73
CA ASP A 151 9.66 -6.88 20.83
C ASP A 151 10.29 -6.63 22.23
N PRO A 152 11.62 -6.78 22.44
CA PRO A 152 12.27 -6.47 23.73
C PRO A 152 12.09 -5.02 24.16
N TRP A 153 11.97 -4.09 23.21
CA TRP A 153 11.77 -2.66 23.46
C TRP A 153 10.29 -2.31 23.72
N GLY A 154 9.38 -3.29 23.69
CA GLY A 154 7.95 -3.05 23.91
C GLY A 154 7.27 -2.39 22.71
N ILE A 155 7.78 -2.61 21.51
CA ILE A 155 7.28 -2.04 20.26
C ILE A 155 6.67 -3.15 19.43
N LYS A 156 5.51 -2.89 18.83
CA LYS A 156 4.87 -3.80 17.87
C LYS A 156 4.87 -3.17 16.49
N VAL A 157 5.53 -3.80 15.53
CA VAL A 157 5.54 -3.33 14.14
C VAL A 157 4.31 -3.89 13.44
N THR A 158 3.42 -3.00 13.03
CA THR A 158 2.15 -3.35 12.37
C THR A 158 2.36 -3.63 10.90
N ASN A 159 3.11 -2.76 10.21
CA ASN A 159 3.41 -2.92 8.79
C ASN A 159 4.69 -2.17 8.41
N ILE A 160 5.35 -2.62 7.34
CA ILE A 160 6.43 -1.91 6.66
C ILE A 160 6.06 -1.87 5.20
N GLU A 161 6.15 -0.71 4.58
CA GLU A 161 5.80 -0.52 3.18
C GLU A 161 6.96 0.12 2.43
N ILE A 162 7.43 -0.53 1.37
CA ILE A 162 8.45 0.03 0.47
C ILE A 162 7.80 1.16 -0.31
N LYS A 163 8.35 2.37 -0.18
CA LYS A 163 7.79 3.59 -0.77
C LYS A 163 8.23 3.72 -2.23
N ASP A 164 9.53 3.86 -2.44
CA ASP A 164 10.17 4.09 -3.74
C ASP A 164 11.40 3.18 -3.91
N ILE A 165 11.63 2.77 -5.16
CA ILE A 165 12.84 2.07 -5.60
C ILE A 165 13.41 2.86 -6.77
N GLU A 166 14.54 3.51 -6.55
CA GLU A 166 15.24 4.29 -7.54
C GLU A 166 16.35 3.45 -8.19
N LEU A 167 16.27 3.36 -9.52
CA LEU A 167 17.23 2.65 -10.37
C LEU A 167 18.20 3.64 -11.03
N PRO A 168 19.46 3.23 -11.29
CA PRO A 168 20.38 4.01 -12.12
C PRO A 168 19.78 4.31 -13.50
N ASP A 169 20.01 5.51 -14.02
CA ASP A 169 19.38 5.96 -15.27
C ASP A 169 19.78 5.15 -16.52
N SER A 170 20.94 4.49 -16.50
CA SER A 170 21.33 3.54 -17.54
C SER A 170 20.40 2.32 -17.56
N MET A 171 20.14 1.74 -16.40
CA MET A 171 19.30 0.55 -16.26
C MET A 171 17.82 0.87 -16.50
N LYS A 172 17.33 2.00 -15.98
CA LYS A 172 15.96 2.47 -16.21
C LYS A 172 15.65 2.58 -17.70
N ARG A 173 16.58 3.12 -18.50
CA ARG A 173 16.44 3.21 -19.96
C ARG A 173 16.47 1.84 -20.64
N ALA A 174 17.41 0.98 -20.27
CA ALA A 174 17.51 -0.37 -20.85
C ALA A 174 16.24 -1.20 -20.57
N MET A 175 15.74 -1.17 -19.33
CA MET A 175 14.49 -1.84 -18.94
C MET A 175 13.27 -1.26 -19.66
N ALA A 176 13.20 0.07 -19.82
CA ALA A 176 12.11 0.70 -20.56
C ALA A 176 12.07 0.23 -22.02
N HIS A 177 13.23 0.20 -22.71
CA HIS A 177 13.31 -0.32 -24.07
C HIS A 177 12.96 -1.81 -24.17
N GLN A 178 13.44 -2.64 -23.23
CA GLN A 178 13.08 -4.06 -23.19
C GLN A 178 11.58 -4.28 -22.94
N ALA A 179 11.00 -3.52 -22.02
CA ALA A 179 9.58 -3.59 -21.70
C ALA A 179 8.71 -3.15 -22.88
N GLU A 180 9.11 -2.11 -23.61
CA GLU A 180 8.44 -1.65 -24.84
C GLU A 180 8.48 -2.74 -25.93
N ALA A 181 9.65 -3.33 -26.18
CA ALA A 181 9.81 -4.39 -27.17
C ALA A 181 8.98 -5.64 -26.84
N GLU A 182 8.95 -6.08 -25.57
CA GLU A 182 8.13 -7.22 -25.15
C GLU A 182 6.63 -6.89 -25.18
N ARG A 183 6.25 -5.65 -24.84
CA ARG A 183 4.86 -5.19 -24.93
C ARG A 183 4.37 -5.17 -26.38
N ASP A 184 5.19 -4.71 -27.32
CA ASP A 184 4.90 -4.75 -28.76
C ASP A 184 4.82 -6.17 -29.30
N ARG A 185 5.74 -7.04 -28.87
CA ARG A 185 5.71 -8.46 -29.23
C ARG A 185 4.42 -9.11 -28.75
N ARG A 186 4.03 -8.88 -27.48
CA ARG A 186 2.79 -9.40 -26.90
C ARG A 186 1.56 -8.85 -27.61
N ALA A 187 1.53 -7.55 -27.91
CA ALA A 187 0.43 -6.93 -28.65
C ALA A 187 0.24 -7.57 -30.03
N ARG A 188 1.32 -7.80 -30.79
CA ARG A 188 1.27 -8.48 -32.09
C ARG A 188 0.74 -9.91 -32.01
N VAL A 189 1.19 -10.68 -31.02
CA VAL A 189 0.72 -12.06 -30.81
C VAL A 189 -0.77 -12.08 -30.44
N ILE A 190 -1.20 -11.19 -29.55
CA ILE A 190 -2.62 -11.07 -29.16
C ILE A 190 -3.47 -10.65 -30.36
N SER A 191 -3.00 -9.72 -31.19
CA SER A 191 -3.71 -9.30 -32.41
C SER A 191 -3.85 -10.45 -33.41
N ALA A 192 -2.76 -11.17 -33.68
CA ALA A 192 -2.78 -12.30 -34.60
C ALA A 192 -3.69 -13.44 -34.11
N LEU A 193 -3.69 -13.73 -32.80
CA LEU A 193 -4.62 -14.69 -32.20
C LEU A 193 -6.07 -14.22 -32.31
N GLY A 194 -6.32 -12.92 -32.09
CA GLY A 194 -7.63 -12.31 -32.26
C GLY A 194 -8.13 -12.41 -33.71
N GLU A 195 -7.27 -12.14 -34.69
CA GLU A 195 -7.57 -12.28 -36.12
C GLU A 195 -7.87 -13.73 -36.51
N GLN A 196 -7.09 -14.69 -35.99
CA GLN A 196 -7.33 -16.11 -36.22
C GLN A 196 -8.70 -16.55 -35.65
N GLN A 197 -8.99 -16.18 -34.40
CA GLN A 197 -10.27 -16.49 -33.76
C GLN A 197 -11.46 -15.86 -34.50
N ALA A 198 -11.31 -14.62 -34.95
CA ALA A 198 -12.33 -13.94 -35.76
C ALA A 198 -12.54 -14.64 -37.10
N ALA A 199 -11.48 -15.03 -37.80
CA ALA A 199 -11.55 -15.74 -39.07
C ALA A 199 -12.24 -17.11 -38.92
N GLU A 200 -11.90 -17.88 -37.88
CA GLU A 200 -12.57 -19.16 -37.59
C GLU A 200 -14.07 -18.98 -37.36
N LYS A 201 -14.45 -17.99 -36.55
CA LYS A 201 -15.87 -17.72 -36.26
C LYS A 201 -16.63 -17.22 -37.49
N LEU A 202 -15.99 -16.43 -38.34
CA LEU A 202 -16.58 -15.98 -39.61
C LEU A 202 -16.73 -17.15 -40.60
N ALA A 203 -15.77 -18.06 -40.67
CA ALA A 203 -15.84 -19.26 -41.51
C ALA A 203 -16.96 -20.21 -41.02
N GLU A 204 -17.06 -20.41 -39.70
CA GLU A 204 -18.15 -21.18 -39.08
C GLU A 204 -19.52 -20.56 -39.40
N ALA A 205 -19.66 -19.24 -39.21
CA ALA A 205 -20.87 -18.51 -39.56
C ALA A 205 -21.20 -18.61 -41.06
N GLY A 206 -20.19 -18.49 -41.93
CA GLY A 206 -20.35 -18.67 -43.38
C GLY A 206 -20.85 -20.06 -43.75
N HIS A 207 -20.32 -21.11 -43.12
CA HIS A 207 -20.77 -22.49 -43.33
C HIS A 207 -22.21 -22.70 -42.85
N ILE A 208 -22.60 -22.09 -41.73
CA ILE A 208 -23.99 -22.13 -41.23
C ILE A 208 -24.94 -21.40 -42.18
N ILE A 209 -24.59 -20.20 -42.62
CA ILE A 209 -25.40 -19.42 -43.57
C ILE A 209 -25.52 -20.15 -44.92
N GLY A 210 -24.44 -20.79 -45.39
CA GLY A 210 -24.44 -21.53 -46.66
C GLY A 210 -25.30 -22.79 -46.65
N LYS A 211 -25.65 -23.35 -45.48
CA LYS A 211 -26.56 -24.51 -45.39
C LYS A 211 -28.01 -24.13 -45.71
N GLU A 212 -28.42 -22.89 -45.46
CA GLU A 212 -29.80 -22.44 -45.63
C GLU A 212 -29.84 -21.15 -46.48
N PRO A 213 -30.26 -21.21 -47.76
CA PRO A 213 -30.26 -20.05 -48.68
C PRO A 213 -31.07 -18.83 -48.18
N VAL A 214 -32.06 -19.07 -47.32
CA VAL A 214 -32.87 -18.02 -46.68
C VAL A 214 -32.05 -17.18 -45.69
N ALA A 215 -31.04 -17.76 -45.03
CA ALA A 215 -30.20 -17.04 -44.06
C ALA A 215 -29.38 -15.91 -44.71
N LEU A 216 -28.92 -16.11 -45.94
CA LEU A 216 -28.18 -15.10 -46.70
C LEU A 216 -29.06 -13.89 -47.03
N HIS A 217 -30.33 -14.12 -47.36
CA HIS A 217 -31.30 -13.06 -47.61
C HIS A 217 -31.63 -12.27 -46.33
N LEU A 218 -31.81 -12.95 -45.19
CA LEU A 218 -32.02 -12.29 -43.90
C LEU A 218 -30.82 -11.42 -43.50
N ARG A 219 -29.59 -11.91 -43.72
CA ARG A 219 -28.35 -11.15 -43.52
C ARG A 219 -28.30 -9.91 -44.43
N LEU A 220 -28.71 -10.04 -45.69
CA LEU A 220 -28.79 -8.91 -46.63
C LEU A 220 -29.81 -7.85 -46.19
N PHE A 221 -30.98 -8.27 -45.69
CA PHE A 221 -31.95 -7.32 -45.14
C PHE A 221 -31.45 -6.62 -43.87
N GLN A 222 -30.74 -7.34 -42.99
CA GLN A 222 -30.08 -6.73 -41.83
C GLN A 222 -29.03 -5.68 -42.24
N THR A 223 -28.14 -6.00 -43.19
CA THR A 223 -27.14 -5.04 -43.65
C THR A 223 -27.77 -3.82 -44.31
N MET A 224 -28.87 -3.98 -45.06
CA MET A 224 -29.63 -2.85 -45.60
C MET A 224 -30.26 -1.99 -44.49
N SER A 225 -30.77 -2.62 -43.42
CA SER A 225 -31.30 -1.90 -42.25
C SER A 225 -30.21 -1.10 -41.55
N ASP A 226 -29.02 -1.68 -41.34
CA ASP A 226 -27.90 -1.00 -40.68
C ASP A 226 -27.39 0.19 -41.51
N ILE A 227 -27.28 0.03 -42.84
CA ILE A 227 -26.90 1.12 -43.77
C ILE A 227 -27.97 2.23 -43.77
N ALA A 228 -29.26 1.89 -43.67
CA ALA A 228 -30.34 2.87 -43.61
C ALA A 228 -30.31 3.69 -42.30
N VAL A 229 -29.79 3.12 -41.20
CA VAL A 229 -29.60 3.83 -39.92
C VAL A 229 -28.48 4.87 -40.01
N GLU A 230 -27.41 4.63 -40.78
CA GLU A 230 -26.29 5.58 -40.96
C GLU A 230 -26.60 6.77 -41.91
N LYS A 231 -27.83 6.91 -42.43
CA LYS A 231 -28.27 8.01 -43.32
C LYS A 231 -27.41 8.20 -44.58
N ASN A 232 -26.81 7.15 -45.13
CA ASN A 232 -25.99 7.26 -46.33
C ASN A 232 -26.87 7.27 -47.60
N SER A 233 -26.73 8.26 -48.48
CA SER A 233 -27.66 8.52 -49.61
C SER A 233 -27.36 7.73 -50.90
N THR A 234 -26.33 6.87 -50.90
CA THR A 234 -25.94 6.08 -52.08
C THR A 234 -25.77 4.62 -51.68
N ILE A 235 -26.75 3.79 -52.06
CA ILE A 235 -26.76 2.34 -51.82
C ILE A 235 -26.25 1.65 -53.08
N ILE A 236 -25.02 1.12 -53.04
CA ILE A 236 -24.48 0.27 -54.12
C ILE A 236 -24.98 -1.15 -53.83
N LEU A 237 -25.88 -1.64 -54.67
CA LEU A 237 -26.54 -2.93 -54.47
C LEU A 237 -25.85 -3.98 -55.36
N PRO A 238 -25.04 -4.90 -54.80
CA PRO A 238 -24.44 -5.96 -55.59
C PRO A 238 -25.55 -6.96 -55.96
N ILE A 239 -25.91 -7.01 -57.24
CA ILE A 239 -26.89 -7.96 -57.75
C ILE A 239 -26.22 -9.34 -57.85
N PRO A 240 -26.78 -10.41 -57.24
CA PRO A 240 -26.25 -11.77 -57.35
C PRO A 240 -26.18 -12.21 -58.81
N THR A 241 -25.09 -12.89 -59.18
CA THR A 241 -24.88 -13.35 -60.56
C THR A 241 -25.94 -14.34 -61.03
N GLU A 242 -26.59 -15.08 -60.12
CA GLU A 242 -27.68 -16.01 -60.46
C GLU A 242 -28.92 -15.27 -61.01
N LEU A 243 -29.21 -14.07 -60.50
CA LEU A 243 -30.32 -13.24 -60.98
C LEU A 243 -30.04 -12.69 -62.40
N LEU A 244 -28.77 -12.33 -62.66
CA LEU A 244 -28.28 -11.92 -63.99
C LEU A 244 -28.36 -13.06 -65.00
N GLU A 245 -28.00 -14.30 -64.61
CA GLU A 245 -28.13 -15.47 -65.47
C GLU A 245 -29.60 -15.80 -65.81
N TYR A 246 -30.52 -15.61 -64.87
CA TYR A 246 -31.96 -15.82 -65.10
C TYR A 246 -32.54 -14.79 -66.09
N LEU A 247 -32.11 -13.52 -65.99
CA LEU A 247 -32.47 -12.46 -66.94
C LEU A 247 -31.84 -12.67 -68.32
N GLY A 248 -30.64 -13.26 -68.38
CA GLY A 248 -29.95 -13.61 -69.64
C GLY A 248 -30.60 -14.77 -70.40
N LYS A 249 -31.21 -15.74 -69.69
CA LYS A 249 -31.92 -16.89 -70.30
C LYS A 249 -33.28 -16.53 -70.91
N SER A 250 -33.88 -15.38 -70.58
CA SER A 250 -35.16 -14.95 -71.13
C SER A 250 -35.10 -14.45 -72.59
N LYS A 251 -33.92 -14.49 -73.24
CA LYS A 251 -33.71 -13.94 -74.59
C LYS A 251 -33.46 -15.00 -75.68
N LYS A 252 -33.84 -16.25 -75.47
CA LYS A 252 -33.84 -17.31 -76.50
C LYS A 252 -35.23 -17.88 -76.70
#